data_AF-A0AAV4ZNF8-F1
#
_entry.id   AF-A0AAV4ZNF8-F1
#
_cell.length_a   1.000
_cell.length_b   1.000
_cell.length_c   1.000
_cell.angle_alpha   90.00
_cell.angle_beta   90.00
_cell.angle_gamma   90.00
#
_symmetry.space_group_name_H-M   'P 1'
#
loop_
_entity.id
_entity.type
_entity.pdbx_description
1 polymer ?
#
loop_
_entity_poly.entity_id
_entity_poly.type
_entity_poly.pdbx_seq_one_letter_code
_entity_poly.pdbx_strand_id
1 'polypeptide(L)'
;MISRDECARDLRSFIRAGKREDLGAAQDLLLHYALCQKGAEARAAALDDLQVALTGYRVPDMTNDQRAFDMAVVGMIEQTKVAVVRQARPVG
;
A
#
# COMPACT_ATOMS: atom_id res chain seq x y z
N MET A 1 -2.98 9.04 13.79
CA MET A 1 -3.64 8.80 12.49
C MET A 1 -2.58 8.96 11.44
N ILE A 2 -2.28 7.91 10.66
CA ILE A 2 -1.25 7.99 9.61
C ILE A 2 -1.86 8.71 8.41
N SER A 3 -1.23 9.79 7.96
CA SER A 3 -1.65 10.48 6.74
C SER A 3 -1.24 9.71 5.49
N ARG A 4 -1.88 9.99 4.35
CA ARG A 4 -1.50 9.41 3.04
C ARG A 4 -0.03 9.67 2.71
N ASP A 5 0.46 10.89 2.99
CA ASP A 5 1.82 11.30 2.66
C ASP A 5 2.89 10.68 3.55
N GLU A 6 2.57 10.44 4.83
CA GLU A 6 3.44 9.65 5.73
C GLU A 6 3.50 8.19 5.26
N CYS A 7 2.35 7.56 5.02
CA CYS A 7 2.28 6.19 4.52
C CYS A 7 3.07 6.02 3.20
N ALA A 8 2.86 6.92 2.23
CA ALA A 8 3.58 6.90 0.97
C ALA A 8 5.09 7.09 1.15
N ARG A 9 5.52 7.97 2.05
CA ARG A 9 6.95 8.20 2.32
C ARG A 9 7.63 6.97 2.90
N ASP A 10 6.97 6.30 3.83
CA ASP A 10 7.51 5.12 4.49
C ASP A 10 7.56 3.93 3.51
N LEU A 11 6.51 3.73 2.70
CA LEU A 11 6.51 2.73 1.63
C LEU A 11 7.62 2.98 0.59
N ARG A 12 7.84 4.24 0.20
CA ARG A 12 8.96 4.59 -0.69
C ARG A 12 10.31 4.29 -0.07
N SER A 13 10.44 4.39 1.26
CA SER A 13 11.67 4.05 1.97
C SER A 13 11.92 2.53 1.94
N PHE A 14 10.88 1.72 2.12
CA PHE A 14 10.98 0.26 1.94
C PHE A 14 11.29 -0.13 0.49
N ILE A 15 10.64 0.51 -0.50
CA ILE A 15 10.93 0.29 -1.92
C ILE A 15 12.39 0.64 -2.25
N ARG A 16 12.91 1.75 -1.71
CA ARG A 16 14.33 2.12 -1.86
C ARG A 16 15.27 1.10 -1.22
N ALA A 17 14.91 0.53 -0.08
CA ALA A 17 15.71 -0.52 0.55
C ALA A 17 15.68 -1.82 -0.25
N GLY A 18 14.52 -2.17 -0.82
CA GLY A 18 14.34 -3.36 -1.67
C GLY A 18 14.51 -4.69 -0.91
N LYS A 19 14.38 -4.67 0.41
CA LYS A 19 14.69 -5.82 1.28
C LYS A 19 13.47 -6.69 1.49
N ARG A 20 13.58 -7.99 1.22
CA ARG A 20 12.45 -8.92 1.34
C ARG A 20 11.87 -8.99 2.75
N GLU A 21 12.71 -8.85 3.77
CA GLU A 21 12.30 -8.87 5.18
C GLU A 21 11.37 -7.70 5.55
N ASP A 22 11.40 -6.60 4.81
CA ASP A 22 10.56 -5.42 5.05
C ASP A 22 9.13 -5.57 4.52
N LEU A 23 8.82 -6.64 3.78
CA LEU A 23 7.48 -6.88 3.22
C LEU A 23 6.40 -7.00 4.30
N GLY A 24 6.73 -7.58 5.47
CA GLY A 24 5.80 -7.65 6.60
C GLY A 24 5.46 -6.26 7.14
N ALA A 25 6.48 -5.43 7.36
CA ALA A 25 6.31 -4.06 7.85
C ALA A 25 5.53 -3.19 6.85
N ALA A 26 5.77 -3.36 5.54
CA ALA A 26 5.02 -2.68 4.51
C ALA A 26 3.53 -3.08 4.51
N GLN A 27 3.22 -4.36 4.67
CA GLN A 27 1.84 -4.86 4.76
C GLN A 27 1.12 -4.35 6.03
N ASP A 28 1.80 -4.33 7.17
CA ASP A 28 1.25 -3.82 8.43
C ASP A 28 0.95 -2.32 8.34
N LEU A 29 1.85 -1.55 7.74
CA LEU A 29 1.66 -0.12 7.47
C LEU A 29 0.44 0.12 6.58
N LEU A 30 0.29 -0.64 5.49
CA LEU A 30 -0.86 -0.56 4.59
C LEU A 30 -2.18 -0.85 5.32
N LEU A 31 -2.22 -1.90 6.15
CA LEU A 31 -3.40 -2.26 6.93
C LEU A 31 -3.76 -1.18 7.94
N HIS A 32 -2.78 -0.67 8.70
CA HIS A 32 -3.03 0.42 9.65
C HIS A 32 -3.55 1.68 8.96
N TYR A 33 -2.98 2.04 7.81
CA TYR A 33 -3.45 3.18 7.02
C TYR A 33 -4.90 3.00 6.55
N ALA A 34 -5.23 1.82 6.01
CA ALA A 34 -6.60 1.50 5.60
C ALA A 34 -7.56 1.53 6.80
N LEU A 35 -7.22 0.88 7.92
CA LEU A 35 -8.10 0.79 9.08
C LEU A 35 -8.40 2.13 9.75
N CYS A 36 -7.57 3.16 9.51
CA CYS A 36 -7.86 4.53 9.93
C CYS A 36 -9.06 5.15 9.17
N GLN A 37 -9.44 4.61 8.02
CA GLN A 37 -10.55 5.10 7.20
C GLN A 37 -11.88 4.47 7.63
N LYS A 38 -12.93 5.30 7.62
CA LYS A 38 -14.27 4.91 8.07
C LYS A 38 -15.09 4.35 6.90
N GLY A 39 -15.39 3.06 6.97
CA GLY A 39 -16.18 2.35 5.95
C GLY A 39 -15.32 1.84 4.78
N ALA A 40 -15.79 0.79 4.11
CA ALA A 40 -15.00 0.12 3.08
C ALA A 40 -14.75 0.97 1.83
N GLU A 41 -15.71 1.82 1.45
CA GLU A 41 -15.52 2.72 0.31
C GLU A 41 -14.40 3.73 0.57
N ALA A 42 -14.36 4.33 1.77
CA ALA A 42 -13.29 5.23 2.15
C ALA A 42 -11.93 4.51 2.26
N ARG A 43 -11.93 3.25 2.71
CA ARG A 43 -10.73 2.40 2.73
C ARG A 43 -10.20 2.14 1.33
N ALA A 44 -11.08 1.77 0.41
CA ALA A 44 -10.72 1.51 -0.99
C ALA A 44 -10.19 2.78 -1.67
N ALA A 45 -10.90 3.91 -1.51
CA ALA A 45 -10.49 5.19 -2.08
C ALA A 45 -9.13 5.66 -1.54
N ALA A 46 -8.88 5.52 -0.23
CA ALA A 46 -7.59 5.88 0.35
C ALA A 46 -6.44 5.01 -0.19
N LEU A 47 -6.68 3.72 -0.42
CA LEU A 47 -5.70 2.82 -1.02
C LEU A 47 -5.46 3.13 -2.50
N ASP A 48 -6.49 3.56 -3.24
CA ASP A 48 -6.36 4.09 -4.61
C ASP A 48 -5.48 5.35 -4.65
N ASP A 49 -5.76 6.33 -3.78
CA ASP A 49 -4.97 7.56 -3.68
C ASP A 49 -3.51 7.29 -3.30
N LEU A 50 -3.28 6.29 -2.43
CA LEU A 50 -1.95 5.84 -2.07
C LEU A 50 -1.22 5.19 -3.25
N GLN A 51 -1.89 4.34 -4.03
CA GLN A 51 -1.33 3.73 -5.23
C GLN A 51 -0.93 4.79 -6.27
N VAL A 52 -1.77 5.81 -6.48
CA VAL A 52 -1.45 6.94 -7.35
C VAL A 52 -0.23 7.71 -6.82
N ALA A 53 -0.15 7.95 -5.51
CA ALA A 53 1.00 8.63 -4.91
C ALA A 53 2.30 7.83 -5.09
N LEU A 54 2.24 6.49 -5.06
CA LEU A 54 3.41 5.64 -5.28
C LEU A 54 3.81 5.53 -6.75
N THR A 55 2.87 5.46 -7.68
CA THR A 55 3.19 5.39 -9.12
C THR A 55 3.82 6.67 -9.66
N GLY A 56 3.51 7.84 -9.10
CA GLY A 56 4.21 9.10 -9.37
C GLY A 56 5.66 9.12 -8.87
N TYR A 57 6.05 8.13 -8.07
CA TYR A 57 7.39 7.94 -7.57
C TYR A 57 8.04 6.76 -8.30
N ARG A 58 8.56 7.01 -9.50
CA ARG A 58 9.48 6.07 -10.16
C ARG A 58 10.89 6.60 -10.02
N VAL A 59 11.70 5.92 -9.22
CA VAL A 59 13.13 6.22 -9.15
C VAL A 59 13.76 5.74 -10.46
N PRO A 60 14.49 6.58 -11.21
CA PRO A 60 15.30 6.08 -12.31
C PRO A 60 16.33 5.07 -11.76
N ASP A 61 16.63 4.04 -12.54
CA ASP A 61 17.66 3.03 -12.23
C ASP A 61 17.40 2.13 -11.00
N MET A 62 16.14 1.74 -10.77
CA MET A 62 15.82 0.74 -9.76
C MET A 62 16.53 -0.60 -10.02
N THR A 63 17.12 -1.17 -8.97
CA THR A 63 17.66 -2.53 -8.98
C THR A 63 16.53 -3.56 -9.17
N ASN A 64 16.88 -4.80 -9.48
CA ASN A 64 15.89 -5.89 -9.61
C ASN A 64 15.12 -6.12 -8.31
N ASP A 65 15.80 -6.05 -7.16
CA ASP A 65 15.16 -6.26 -5.86
C ASP A 65 14.21 -5.12 -5.51
N GLN A 66 14.60 -3.87 -5.77
CA GLN A 66 13.71 -2.72 -5.60
C GLN A 66 12.48 -2.81 -6.51
N ARG A 67 12.64 -3.24 -7.77
CA ARG A 67 11.51 -3.45 -8.69
C ARG A 67 10.60 -4.58 -8.23
N ALA A 68 11.17 -5.68 -7.75
CA ALA A 68 10.39 -6.79 -7.21
C ALA A 68 9.61 -6.37 -5.97
N PHE A 69 10.23 -5.59 -5.09
CA PHE A 69 9.58 -5.04 -3.90
C PHE A 69 8.46 -4.06 -4.26
N ASP A 70 8.69 -3.13 -5.19
CA ASP A 70 7.66 -2.21 -5.68
C ASP A 70 6.45 -2.95 -6.25
N MET A 71 6.67 -3.94 -7.11
CA MET A 71 5.59 -4.80 -7.62
C MET A 71 4.84 -5.53 -6.50
N ALA A 72 5.56 -6.01 -5.48
CA ALA A 72 4.94 -6.65 -4.33
C ALA A 72 4.06 -5.67 -3.53
N VAL A 73 4.53 -4.45 -3.27
CA VAL A 73 3.76 -3.40 -2.60
C VAL A 73 2.50 -3.03 -3.39
N VAL A 74 2.61 -2.87 -4.71
CA VAL A 74 1.45 -2.62 -5.58
C VAL A 74 0.44 -3.77 -5.48
N GLY A 75 0.90 -5.01 -5.56
CA GLY A 75 0.04 -6.19 -5.40
C GLY A 75 -0.63 -6.26 -4.02
N MET A 76 0.08 -5.90 -2.95
CA MET A 76 -0.47 -5.83 -1.59
C MET A 76 -1.58 -4.79 -1.48
N ILE A 77 -1.41 -3.61 -2.09
CA ILE A 77 -2.44 -2.57 -2.12
C ILE A 77 -3.70 -3.08 -2.81
N GLU A 78 -3.56 -3.70 -3.98
CA GLU A 78 -4.69 -4.27 -4.74
C GLU A 78 -5.42 -5.37 -3.96
N GLN A 79 -4.68 -6.29 -3.33
CA GLN A 79 -5.25 -7.34 -2.49
C GLN A 79 -5.98 -6.76 -1.27
N THR A 80 -5.38 -5.74 -0.63
CA THR A 80 -5.98 -5.07 0.52
C THR A 80 -7.28 -4.37 0.12
N LYS A 81 -7.32 -3.71 -1.06
CA LYS A 81 -8.55 -3.11 -1.61
C LYS A 81 -9.66 -4.15 -1.79
N VAL A 82 -9.36 -5.29 -2.41
CA VAL A 82 -10.33 -6.36 -2.60
C VAL A 82 -10.84 -6.89 -1.25
N ALA A 83 -9.94 -7.04 -0.27
CA ALA A 83 -10.30 -7.52 1.06
C ALA A 83 -11.25 -6.55 1.80
N VAL A 84 -10.95 -5.25 1.80
CA VAL A 84 -11.79 -4.26 2.52
C VAL A 84 -13.17 -4.08 1.88
N VAL A 85 -13.26 -4.18 0.54
CA VAL A 85 -14.55 -4.13 -0.17
C VAL A 85 -15.39 -5.38 0.10
N ARG A 86 -14.75 -6.57 0.08
CA ARG A 86 -15.44 -7.84 0.38
C ARG A 86 -16.02 -7.86 1.80
N GLN A 87 -15.31 -7.31 2.77
CA GLN A 87 -15.79 -7.24 4.17
C GLN A 87 -17.01 -6.33 4.35
N ALA A 88 -17.27 -5.38 3.45
CA ALA A 88 -18.46 -4.52 3.52
C ALA A 88 -19.69 -5.06 2.80
N ARG A 89 -19.58 -6.16 2.05
CA ARG A 89 -20.76 -6.83 1.53
C ARG A 89 -21.35 -7.71 2.64
N PRO A 90 -22.58 -7.45 3.11
CA PRO A 90 -23.28 -8.45 3.90
C PRO A 90 -23.45 -9.70 3.02
N VAL A 91 -23.13 -10.87 3.57
CA VAL A 91 -23.57 -12.14 3.00
C VAL A 91 -25.10 -12.11 3.09
N GLY A 92 -25.75 -11.81 1.98
CA GLY A 92 -27.20 -11.91 1.82
C GLY A 92 -27.63 -13.35 1.63
#